data_AF-A0A067TFK8-F1
#
_entry.id   AF-A0A067TFK8-F1
#
_cell.length_a   1.000
_cell.length_b   1.000
_cell.length_c   1.000
_cell.angle_alpha   90.00
_cell.angle_beta   90.00
_cell.angle_gamma   90.00
#
_symmetry.space_group_name_H-M   'P 1'
#
loop_
_entity.id
_entity.type
_entity.pdbx_description
1 polymer ?
#
loop_
_entity_poly.entity_id
_entity_poly.type
_entity_poly.pdbx_seq_one_letter_code
_entity_poly.pdbx_strand_id
1 'polypeptide(L)'
;FTRLNDTNYAEWALRMEAVLIRAGLWSTIDIQSVHRAAGFATSLALRRKFLTMKKTKTQTMQAWIADVQGLAFRLEQAGIDVADQDKILALTMGLSPSYDAVIINFDATPSDQLSLTHVIARLLNEEVRQAKPDGDDDSKDEPDEAMAVTRGRG
;
A
#
# COMPACT_ATOMS: atom_id res chain seq x y z
N PHE A 1 2.29 -54.38 -6.58
CA PHE A 1 1.73 -53.61 -5.45
C PHE A 1 0.27 -53.33 -5.72
N THR A 2 -0.61 -53.65 -4.77
CA THR A 2 -2.04 -53.29 -4.83
C THR A 2 -2.17 -51.77 -4.86
N ARG A 3 -3.13 -51.26 -5.66
CA ARG A 3 -3.40 -49.82 -5.78
C ARG A 3 -3.87 -49.28 -4.43
N LEU A 4 -3.37 -48.11 -4.02
CA LEU A 4 -3.79 -47.50 -2.76
C LEU A 4 -5.30 -47.20 -2.78
N ASN A 5 -5.97 -47.53 -1.69
CA ASN A 5 -7.37 -47.27 -1.42
C ASN A 5 -7.54 -46.86 0.05
N ASP A 6 -8.71 -46.34 0.42
CA ASP A 6 -8.94 -45.79 1.76
C ASP A 6 -8.76 -46.82 2.89
N THR A 7 -8.86 -48.11 2.57
CA THR A 7 -8.70 -49.22 3.53
C THR A 7 -7.25 -49.60 3.77
N ASN A 8 -6.37 -49.45 2.77
CA ASN A 8 -4.94 -49.80 2.86
C ASN A 8 -4.02 -48.60 3.10
N TYR A 9 -4.55 -47.37 2.95
CA TYR A 9 -3.80 -46.14 3.11
C TYR A 9 -3.27 -45.97 4.54
N ALA A 10 -4.07 -46.27 5.56
CA ALA A 10 -3.66 -46.11 6.96
C ALA A 10 -2.49 -47.04 7.33
N GLU A 11 -2.55 -48.30 6.89
CA GLU A 11 -1.47 -49.27 7.13
C GLU A 11 -0.19 -48.88 6.36
N TRP A 12 -0.35 -48.40 5.13
CA TRP A 12 0.77 -47.90 4.33
C TRP A 12 1.41 -46.66 4.96
N ALA A 13 0.60 -45.70 5.42
CA ALA A 13 1.08 -44.46 6.04
C ALA A 13 1.86 -44.73 7.32
N LEU A 14 1.36 -45.60 8.20
CA LEU A 14 2.03 -45.98 9.45
C LEU A 14 3.36 -46.71 9.21
N ARG A 15 3.43 -47.57 8.18
CA ARG A 15 4.67 -48.22 7.77
C ARG A 15 5.68 -47.21 7.21
N MET A 16 5.22 -46.27 6.39
CA MET A 16 6.08 -45.23 5.83
C MET A 16 6.60 -44.28 6.91
N GLU A 17 5.76 -43.87 7.86
CA GLU A 17 6.16 -43.09 9.03
C GLU A 17 7.27 -43.80 9.82
N ALA A 18 7.09 -45.08 10.15
CA ALA A 18 8.10 -45.85 10.88
C ALA A 18 9.43 -45.97 10.12
N VAL A 19 9.38 -46.14 8.79
CA VAL A 19 10.58 -46.16 7.93
C VAL A 19 11.30 -44.82 7.94
N LEU A 20 10.56 -43.71 7.87
CA LEU A 20 11.10 -42.36 7.84
C LEU A 20 11.68 -41.93 9.20
N ILE A 21 11.03 -42.30 10.31
CA ILE A 21 11.55 -42.09 11.66
C ILE A 21 12.86 -42.85 11.86
N ARG A 22 12.88 -44.14 11.47
CA ARG A 22 14.08 -44.99 11.60
C ARG A 22 15.24 -44.52 10.72
N ALA A 23 14.95 -43.93 9.57
CA ALA A 23 15.95 -43.34 8.68
C ALA A 23 16.43 -41.94 9.13
N GLY A 24 15.88 -41.39 10.22
CA GLY A 24 16.18 -40.02 10.67
C GLY A 24 15.67 -38.92 9.72
N LEU A 25 14.85 -39.30 8.74
CA LEU A 25 14.37 -38.44 7.65
C LEU A 25 13.01 -37.81 7.97
N TRP A 26 12.34 -38.29 9.04
CA TRP A 26 11.04 -37.79 9.48
C TRP A 26 11.04 -36.28 9.78
N SER A 27 12.11 -35.76 10.38
CA SER A 27 12.27 -34.32 10.65
C SER A 27 12.45 -33.49 9.37
N THR A 28 12.94 -34.06 8.28
CA THR A 28 13.09 -33.38 6.97
C THR A 28 11.81 -33.40 6.15
N ILE A 29 10.95 -34.40 6.40
CA ILE A 29 9.60 -34.54 5.81
C ILE A 29 8.57 -33.81 6.68
N ASP A 30 9.00 -33.14 7.75
CA ASP A 30 8.15 -32.22 8.48
C ASP A 30 7.66 -31.14 7.49
N ILE A 31 6.48 -31.38 6.94
CA ILE A 31 5.81 -30.52 5.96
C ILE A 31 5.71 -29.12 6.55
N GLN A 32 5.66 -28.98 7.89
CA GLN A 32 5.73 -27.70 8.59
C GLN A 32 7.02 -26.94 8.25
N SER A 33 8.19 -27.58 8.18
CA SER A 33 9.46 -26.91 7.88
C SER A 33 9.53 -26.39 6.44
N VAL A 34 9.09 -27.20 5.47
CA VAL A 34 9.05 -26.84 4.04
C VAL A 34 7.93 -25.83 3.77
N HIS A 35 6.73 -26.01 4.35
CA HIS A 35 5.66 -25.02 4.31
C HIS A 35 6.04 -23.72 5.03
N ARG A 36 6.80 -23.77 6.12
CA ARG A 36 7.21 -22.56 6.86
C ARG A 36 8.30 -21.81 6.11
N ALA A 37 9.23 -22.49 5.43
CA ALA A 37 10.21 -21.84 4.55
C ALA A 37 9.55 -21.25 3.30
N ALA A 38 8.67 -22.00 2.63
CA ALA A 38 7.91 -21.51 1.49
C ALA A 38 6.93 -20.39 1.90
N GLY A 39 6.28 -20.53 3.04
CA GLY A 39 5.39 -19.53 3.64
C GLY A 39 6.13 -18.27 4.06
N PHE A 40 7.35 -18.39 4.58
CA PHE A 40 8.22 -17.24 4.90
C PHE A 40 8.67 -16.50 3.65
N ALA A 41 9.12 -17.21 2.60
CA ALA A 41 9.51 -16.60 1.34
C ALA A 41 8.33 -15.89 0.65
N THR A 42 7.16 -16.53 0.62
CA THR A 42 5.92 -15.91 0.11
C THR A 42 5.50 -14.72 0.93
N SER A 43 5.55 -14.82 2.27
CA SER A 43 5.27 -13.70 3.19
C SER A 43 6.20 -12.52 2.94
N LEU A 44 7.49 -12.79 2.79
CA LEU A 44 8.50 -11.77 2.49
C LEU A 44 8.28 -11.12 1.12
N ALA A 45 7.92 -11.91 0.10
CA ALA A 45 7.60 -11.39 -1.22
C ALA A 45 6.36 -10.49 -1.20
N LEU A 46 5.32 -10.87 -0.46
CA LEU A 46 4.10 -10.07 -0.31
C LEU A 46 4.36 -8.78 0.48
N ARG A 47 5.12 -8.84 1.59
CA ARG A 47 5.54 -7.65 2.35
C ARG A 47 6.39 -6.71 1.52
N ARG A 48 7.34 -7.25 0.74
CA ARG A 48 8.15 -6.46 -0.19
C ARG A 48 7.27 -5.78 -1.22
N LYS A 49 6.33 -6.52 -1.83
CA LYS A 49 5.38 -5.94 -2.78
C LYS A 49 4.59 -4.80 -2.14
N PHE A 50 4.09 -4.99 -0.92
CA PHE A 50 3.33 -4.00 -0.17
C PHE A 50 4.11 -2.70 0.10
N LEU A 51 5.34 -2.80 0.59
CA LEU A 51 6.17 -1.62 0.89
C LEU A 51 6.76 -0.96 -0.36
N THR A 52 6.78 -1.63 -1.51
CA THR A 52 7.34 -1.09 -2.76
C THR A 52 6.26 -0.63 -3.76
N MET A 53 4.99 -0.66 -3.36
CA MET A 53 3.90 -0.14 -4.19
C MET A 53 4.13 1.35 -4.47
N LYS A 54 3.75 1.80 -5.66
CA LYS A 54 3.81 3.21 -6.05
C LYS A 54 2.52 3.65 -6.71
N LYS A 55 2.01 4.81 -6.31
CA LYS A 55 0.89 5.47 -6.97
C LYS A 55 1.31 5.91 -8.36
N THR A 56 0.55 5.54 -9.38
CA THR A 56 0.81 6.01 -10.74
C THR A 56 0.28 7.44 -10.93
N LYS A 57 0.79 8.16 -11.94
CA LYS A 57 0.36 9.54 -12.23
C LYS A 57 -1.11 9.64 -12.65
N THR A 58 -1.63 8.61 -13.30
CA THR A 58 -3.01 8.55 -13.80
C THR A 58 -3.99 7.98 -12.77
N GLN A 59 -3.50 7.39 -11.69
CA GLN A 59 -4.32 6.83 -10.63
C GLN A 59 -4.79 7.93 -9.68
N THR A 60 -6.07 7.89 -9.28
CA THR A 60 -6.62 8.77 -8.25
C THR A 60 -6.13 8.35 -6.87
N MET A 61 -6.13 9.26 -5.90
CA MET A 61 -5.75 8.97 -4.53
C MET A 61 -6.68 7.93 -3.89
N GLN A 62 -7.98 7.99 -4.20
CA GLN A 62 -8.95 6.98 -3.75
C GLN A 62 -8.61 5.57 -4.26
N ALA A 63 -8.28 5.43 -5.54
CA ALA A 63 -7.90 4.14 -6.11
C ALA A 63 -6.58 3.63 -5.53
N TRP A 64 -5.62 4.53 -5.29
CA TRP A 64 -4.36 4.20 -4.62
C TRP A 64 -4.58 3.67 -3.19
N ILE A 65 -5.42 4.35 -2.40
CA ILE A 65 -5.77 3.92 -1.04
C ILE A 65 -6.44 2.54 -1.07
N ALA A 66 -7.37 2.33 -2.01
CA ALA A 66 -8.05 1.04 -2.17
C ALA A 66 -7.08 -0.09 -2.52
N ASP A 67 -6.09 0.16 -3.39
CA ASP A 67 -5.07 -0.82 -3.75
C ASP A 67 -4.20 -1.22 -2.55
N VAL A 68 -3.77 -0.25 -1.73
CA VAL A 68 -2.96 -0.49 -0.53
C VAL A 68 -3.78 -1.26 0.50
N GLN A 69 -5.02 -0.85 0.78
CA GLN A 69 -5.90 -1.57 1.70
C GLN A 69 -6.24 -2.98 1.20
N GLY A 70 -6.47 -3.14 -0.10
CA GLY A 70 -6.74 -4.44 -0.71
C GLY A 70 -5.54 -5.39 -0.67
N LEU A 71 -4.31 -4.88 -0.71
CA LEU A 71 -3.12 -5.72 -0.49
C LEU A 71 -2.90 -6.01 1.00
N ALA A 72 -3.13 -5.06 1.91
CA ALA A 72 -3.08 -5.30 3.35
C ALA A 72 -4.08 -6.39 3.77
N PHE A 73 -5.31 -6.34 3.26
CA PHE A 73 -6.32 -7.36 3.51
C PHE A 73 -5.92 -8.76 3.00
N ARG A 74 -5.20 -8.83 1.88
CA ARG A 74 -4.67 -10.11 1.37
C ARG A 74 -3.51 -10.65 2.21
N LEU A 75 -2.67 -9.76 2.76
CA LEU A 75 -1.64 -10.14 3.72
C LEU A 75 -2.28 -10.72 4.99
N GLU A 76 -3.30 -10.05 5.52
CA GLU A 76 -4.06 -10.52 6.70
C GLU A 76 -4.71 -11.89 6.44
N GLN A 77 -5.33 -12.10 5.27
CA GLN A 77 -5.86 -13.42 4.87
C GLN A 77 -4.79 -14.51 4.74
N ALA A 78 -3.54 -14.15 4.46
CA ALA A 78 -2.41 -15.07 4.44
C ALA A 78 -1.82 -15.32 5.84
N GLY A 79 -2.46 -14.82 6.91
CA GLY A 79 -2.01 -14.94 8.30
C GLY A 79 -0.86 -13.98 8.65
N ILE A 80 -0.65 -12.94 7.84
CA ILE A 80 0.38 -11.94 8.07
C ILE A 80 -0.29 -10.71 8.66
N ASP A 81 0.00 -10.44 9.93
CA ASP A 81 -0.48 -9.23 10.58
C ASP A 81 0.16 -7.98 9.93
N VAL A 82 -0.65 -6.96 9.69
CA VAL A 82 -0.27 -5.69 9.06
C VAL A 82 -0.74 -4.56 9.96
N ALA A 83 0.21 -3.93 10.65
CA ALA A 83 -0.10 -2.84 11.55
C ALA A 83 -0.58 -1.60 10.78
N ASP A 84 -1.35 -0.74 11.44
CA ASP A 84 -1.74 0.55 10.86
C ASP A 84 -0.53 1.41 10.49
N GLN A 85 0.56 1.30 11.25
CA GLN A 85 1.84 1.92 10.93
C GLN A 85 2.40 1.45 9.57
N ASP A 86 2.29 0.15 9.26
CA ASP A 86 2.73 -0.40 7.97
C ASP A 86 1.85 0.11 6.83
N LYS A 87 0.54 0.26 7.08
CA LYS A 87 -0.42 0.83 6.12
C LYS A 87 -0.11 2.30 5.84
N ILE A 88 0.17 3.09 6.88
CA ILE A 88 0.58 4.49 6.74
C ILE A 88 1.89 4.58 5.94
N LEU A 89 2.89 3.75 6.28
CA LEU A 89 4.17 3.73 5.59
C LEU A 89 4.03 3.36 4.10
N ALA A 90 3.20 2.36 3.78
CA ALA A 90 2.93 1.99 2.39
C ALA A 90 2.21 3.12 1.63
N LEU A 91 1.27 3.82 2.27
CA LEU A 91 0.55 4.95 1.67
C LEU A 91 1.48 6.13 1.36
N THR A 92 2.47 6.42 2.19
CA THR A 92 3.35 7.59 2.05
C THR A 92 4.59 7.33 1.18
N MET A 93 5.25 6.17 1.31
CA MET A 93 6.44 5.83 0.51
C MET A 93 6.12 5.65 -0.98
N GLY A 94 4.87 5.32 -1.32
CA GLY A 94 4.44 5.12 -2.69
C GLY A 94 4.09 6.40 -3.46
N LEU A 95 4.16 7.57 -2.83
CA LEU A 95 3.72 8.83 -3.43
C LEU A 95 4.80 9.51 -4.28
N SER A 96 4.34 10.38 -5.19
CA SER A 96 5.19 11.26 -5.99
C SER A 96 5.69 12.44 -5.14
N PRO A 97 6.84 13.07 -5.48
CA PRO A 97 7.36 14.23 -4.75
C PRO A 97 6.40 15.43 -4.60
N SER A 98 5.33 15.50 -5.42
CA SER A 98 4.28 16.51 -5.26
C SER A 98 3.55 16.43 -3.91
N TYR A 99 3.68 15.32 -3.18
CA TYR A 99 3.09 15.11 -1.86
C TYR A 99 4.09 15.35 -0.71
N ASP A 100 5.35 15.73 -0.98
CA ASP A 100 6.40 15.89 0.04
C ASP A 100 5.99 16.84 1.16
N ALA A 101 5.31 17.95 0.83
CA ALA A 101 4.81 18.89 1.82
C ALA A 101 3.81 18.25 2.80
N VAL A 102 3.00 17.29 2.35
CA VAL A 102 2.07 16.55 3.23
C VAL A 102 2.80 15.51 4.06
N ILE A 103 3.81 14.85 3.48
CA ILE A 103 4.64 13.88 4.19
C ILE A 103 5.39 14.55 5.34
N ILE A 104 6.01 15.71 5.10
CA ILE A 104 6.69 16.50 6.14
C ILE A 104 5.73 16.88 7.28
N ASN A 105 4.48 17.23 6.95
CA ASN A 105 3.46 17.53 7.96
C ASN A 105 3.12 16.29 8.81
N PHE A 106 3.07 15.10 8.20
CA PHE A 106 2.89 13.86 8.95
C PHE A 106 4.08 13.56 9.87
N ASP A 107 5.31 13.78 9.42
CA ASP A 107 6.51 13.56 10.24
C ASP A 107 6.57 14.50 11.46
N ALA A 108 5.98 15.68 11.35
CA ALA A 108 5.84 16.63 12.45
C ALA A 108 4.62 16.37 13.36
N THR A 109 3.73 15.45 12.97
CA THR A 109 2.52 15.15 13.74
C THR A 109 2.84 14.16 14.87
N PRO A 110 2.41 14.43 16.11
CA PRO A 110 2.54 13.49 17.22
C PRO A 110 1.95 12.11 16.92
N SER A 111 2.61 11.05 17.35
CA SER A 111 2.22 9.66 17.02
C SER A 111 0.86 9.25 17.58
N ASP A 112 0.36 9.91 18.63
CA ASP A 112 -0.97 9.74 19.19
C ASP A 112 -2.08 10.33 18.29
N GLN A 113 -1.74 11.24 17.39
CA GLN A 113 -2.67 11.91 16.47
C GLN A 113 -2.57 11.36 15.04
N LEU A 114 -1.48 10.68 14.69
CA LEU A 114 -1.22 10.11 13.37
C LEU A 114 -1.96 8.78 13.14
N SER A 115 -3.29 8.83 13.06
CA SER A 115 -4.11 7.67 12.72
C SER A 115 -4.18 7.41 11.21
N LEU A 116 -4.41 6.16 10.81
CA LEU A 116 -4.61 5.79 9.41
C LEU A 116 -5.75 6.60 8.76
N THR A 117 -6.84 6.80 9.49
CA THR A 117 -7.99 7.60 9.04
C THR A 117 -7.60 9.07 8.80
N HIS A 118 -6.81 9.67 9.68
CA HIS A 118 -6.31 11.02 9.53
C HIS A 118 -5.46 11.16 8.26
N VAL A 119 -4.53 10.22 8.04
CA VAL A 119 -3.66 10.19 6.86
C VAL A 119 -4.49 10.09 5.58
N ILE A 120 -5.46 9.16 5.53
CA ILE A 120 -6.36 8.98 4.38
C ILE A 120 -7.12 10.29 4.08
N ALA A 121 -7.74 10.91 5.08
CA ALA A 121 -8.49 12.15 4.89
C ALA A 121 -7.60 13.28 4.38
N ARG A 122 -6.37 13.41 4.91
CA ARG A 122 -5.43 14.44 4.50
C ARG A 122 -4.92 14.24 3.07
N LEU A 123 -4.63 13.00 2.67
CA LEU A 123 -4.20 12.68 1.30
C LEU A 123 -5.29 12.97 0.26
N LEU A 124 -6.57 12.69 0.58
CA LEU A 124 -7.70 13.02 -0.29
C LEU A 124 -7.88 14.53 -0.45
N ASN A 125 -7.79 15.27 0.65
CA ASN A 125 -7.88 16.74 0.63
C ASN A 125 -6.72 17.37 -0.18
N GLU A 126 -5.53 16.77 -0.09
CA GLU A 126 -4.36 17.18 -0.86
C GLU A 126 -4.57 17.02 -2.38
N GLU A 127 -5.12 15.89 -2.82
CA GLU A 127 -5.41 15.66 -4.25
C GLU A 127 -6.40 16.71 -4.78
N VAL A 128 -7.43 17.05 -4.02
CA VAL A 128 -8.39 18.11 -4.37
C VAL A 128 -7.70 19.47 -4.45
N ARG A 129 -6.73 19.77 -3.57
CA ARG A 129 -5.95 21.01 -3.63
C ARG A 129 -5.09 21.06 -4.89
N GLN A 130 -4.41 19.97 -5.24
CA GLN A 130 -3.56 19.86 -6.44
C GLN A 130 -4.36 19.95 -7.74
N ALA A 131 -5.63 19.54 -7.73
CA ALA A 131 -6.52 19.61 -8.90
C ALA A 131 -7.05 21.03 -9.19
N LYS A 132 -6.89 21.99 -8.26
CA LYS A 132 -7.21 23.38 -8.53
C LYS A 132 -6.08 23.99 -9.37
N PRO A 133 -6.36 24.58 -10.55
CA PRO A 133 -5.34 25.31 -11.28
C PRO A 133 -4.88 26.51 -10.43
N ASP A 134 -3.57 26.62 -10.23
CA ASP A 134 -2.94 27.86 -9.79
C ASP A 134 -3.16 28.90 -10.91
N GLY A 135 -3.97 29.92 -10.61
CA GLY A 135 -4.14 31.10 -11.48
C GLY A 135 -5.56 31.35 -11.98
N ASP A 136 -6.49 31.68 -11.07
CA ASP A 136 -7.33 32.85 -11.33
C ASP A 136 -6.47 34.05 -10.92
N ASP A 137 -5.59 34.46 -11.84
CA ASP A 137 -5.01 35.80 -11.82
C ASP A 137 -6.17 36.75 -12.15
N ASP A 138 -6.84 37.24 -11.11
CA ASP A 138 -7.74 38.40 -11.16
C ASP A 138 -6.87 39.64 -11.42
N SER A 139 -6.22 39.69 -12.59
CA SER A 139 -5.74 40.93 -13.17
C SER A 139 -7.00 41.72 -13.51
N LYS A 140 -7.42 42.55 -12.54
CA LYS A 140 -8.37 43.63 -12.75
C LYS A 140 -7.91 44.40 -13.99
N ASP A 141 -8.65 44.23 -15.07
CA ASP A 141 -8.68 45.17 -16.18
C ASP A 141 -9.06 46.54 -15.60
N GLU A 142 -8.06 47.36 -15.28
CA GLU A 142 -8.25 48.80 -15.25
C GLU A 142 -8.44 49.25 -16.71
N PRO A 143 -9.59 49.83 -17.08
CA PRO A 143 -9.67 50.50 -18.37
C PRO A 143 -8.78 51.74 -18.31
N ASP A 144 -7.70 51.68 -19.10
CA ASP A 144 -6.82 52.77 -19.47
C ASP A 144 -7.62 53.89 -20.18
N GLU A 145 -8.28 54.75 -19.40
CA GLU A 145 -8.93 55.95 -19.90
C GLU A 145 -7.93 57.12 -19.93
N ALA A 146 -6.90 56.96 -20.77
CA ALA A 146 -6.02 58.03 -21.20
C ALA A 146 -6.33 58.40 -22.66
N MET A 147 -7.43 59.10 -22.91
CA MET A 147 -7.61 59.88 -24.13
C MET A 147 -7.28 61.35 -23.86
N ALA A 148 -6.15 61.74 -24.42
CA ALA A 148 -5.59 63.09 -24.36
C ALA A 148 -6.38 64.10 -25.21
N VAL A 149 -6.16 65.40 -24.89
CA VAL A 149 -6.06 66.54 -25.85
C VAL A 149 -7.42 67.01 -26.45
N THR A 150 -7.84 68.28 -26.49
CA THR A 150 -7.24 69.62 -26.31
C THR A 150 -8.31 70.72 -26.41
N ARG A 151 -8.02 71.89 -25.81
CA ARG A 151 -8.37 73.27 -26.23
C ARG A 151 -9.81 73.62 -26.64
N GLY A 152 -10.36 74.63 -25.94
CA GLY A 152 -10.78 75.86 -26.62
C GLY A 152 -12.09 76.52 -26.18
N ARG A 153 -11.93 77.72 -25.61
CA ARG A 153 -12.69 78.95 -25.91
C ARG A 153 -14.09 79.14 -25.28
N GLY A 154 -14.21 80.24 -24.53
CA GLY A 154 -15.45 80.83 -24.02
C GLY A 154 -15.14 81.89 -22.98
#